data_AF-A0A2N2P195-F1
#
_entry.id   AF-A0A2N2P195-F1
#
_cell.length_a   1.000
_cell.length_b   1.000
_cell.length_c   1.000
_cell.angle_alpha   90.00
_cell.angle_beta   90.00
_cell.angle_gamma   90.00
#
_symmetry.space_group_name_H-M   'P 1'
#
loop_
_entity.id
_entity.type
_entity.pdbx_description
1 polymer ?
#
loop_
_entity_poly.entity_id
_entity_poly.type
_entity_poly.pdbx_seq_one_letter_code
_entity_poly.pdbx_strand_id
1 'polypeptide(L)' 'MKPLGISRYRLAKDLGVTPIRISQIVHGQRSISVDTAMRLARYFGTSAAVWLRMQVH' A
#
# COMPACT_ATOMS: atom_id res chain seq x y z
N MET A 1 -10.49 9.50 2.18
CA MET A 1 -10.33 8.09 1.78
C MET A 1 -11.32 7.23 2.55
N LYS A 2 -12.38 6.72 1.90
CA LYS A 2 -13.09 5.50 2.32
C LYS A 2 -13.65 4.81 1.08
N PRO A 3 -13.12 3.62 0.75
CA PRO A 3 -13.96 2.54 0.22
C PRO A 3 -14.08 1.35 1.18
N LEU A 4 -13.22 1.25 2.21
CA LEU A 4 -13.20 0.10 3.14
C LEU A 4 -13.31 0.48 4.64
N GLY A 5 -13.38 1.79 4.96
CA GLY A 5 -13.40 2.25 6.36
C GLY A 5 -12.07 2.06 7.13
N ILE A 6 -10.99 1.67 6.44
CA ILE A 6 -9.69 1.37 7.03
C ILE A 6 -8.86 2.65 7.17
N SER A 7 -8.30 2.89 8.36
CA SER A 7 -7.35 3.99 8.58
C SER A 7 -5.96 3.63 8.04
N ARG A 8 -5.17 4.62 7.63
CA ARG A 8 -3.77 4.40 7.21
C ARG A 8 -2.95 3.68 8.28
N TYR A 9 -3.23 3.95 9.55
CA TYR A 9 -2.63 3.28 10.69
C TYR A 9 -2.99 1.79 10.73
N ARG A 10 -4.26 1.43 10.56
CA ARG A 10 -4.71 0.03 10.54
C ARG A 10 -4.09 -0.72 9.37
N LEU A 11 -4.11 -0.12 8.17
CA LEU A 11 -3.44 -0.69 7.00
C LEU A 11 -1.95 -0.93 7.25
N ALA A 12 -1.25 0.04 7.84
CA ALA A 12 0.17 -0.10 8.15
C ALA A 12 0.42 -1.25 9.15
N LYS A 13 -0.40 -1.33 10.20
CA LYS A 13 -0.34 -2.41 11.19
C LYS A 13 -0.57 -3.78 10.55
N ASP A 14 -1.61 -3.91 9.72
CA ASP A 14 -1.99 -5.16 9.08
C ASP A 14 -0.93 -5.62 8.06
N LEU A 15 -0.27 -4.68 7.38
CA LEU A 15 0.84 -4.97 6.45
C LEU A 15 2.18 -5.17 7.16
N GLY A 16 2.28 -4.91 8.47
CA GLY A 16 3.53 -4.97 9.23
C GLY A 16 4.55 -3.90 8.82
N VAL A 17 4.08 -2.71 8.42
CA VAL A 17 4.93 -1.58 8.01
C VAL A 17 4.65 -0.35 8.86
N THR A 18 5.54 0.65 8.82
CA THR A 18 5.30 1.90 9.55
C THR A 18 4.16 2.71 8.91
N PRO A 19 3.32 3.41 9.70
CA PRO A 19 2.30 4.32 9.17
C PRO A 19 2.88 5.41 8.25
N ILE A 20 4.11 5.85 8.53
CA ILE A 20 4.86 6.78 7.67
C ILE A 20 5.07 6.20 6.28
N ARG A 21 5.42 4.91 6.15
CA ARG A 21 5.61 4.28 4.83
C ARG A 21 4.33 4.37 4.00
N ILE A 22 3.19 4.03 4.58
CA ILE A 22 1.89 4.14 3.91
C ILE A 22 1.58 5.60 3.56
N SER A 23 1.85 6.54 4.47
CA SER A 23 1.68 7.97 4.19
C SER A 23 2.52 8.42 2.99
N GLN A 24 3.80 8.09 2.95
CA GLN A 24 4.70 8.45 1.85
C GLN A 24 4.24 7.85 0.52
N ILE A 25 3.78 6.60 0.50
CA ILE A 25 3.24 5.96 -0.70
C ILE A 25 1.97 6.70 -1.17
N VAL A 26 1.06 7.02 -0.25
CA VAL A 26 -0.18 7.75 -0.58
C VAL A 26 0.08 9.16 -1.11
N HIS A 27 1.15 9.83 -0.65
CA HIS A 27 1.54 11.15 -1.14
C HIS A 27 2.51 11.08 -2.33
N GLY A 28 2.80 9.90 -2.89
CA GLY A 28 3.74 9.73 -4.01
C GLY A 28 5.21 10.00 -3.66
N GLN A 29 5.53 10.25 -2.39
CA GLN A 29 6.89 10.52 -1.91
C GLN A 29 7.76 9.25 -1.84
N ARG A 30 7.14 8.08 -1.97
CA ARG A 30 7.83 6.80 -1.94
C ARG A 30 7.25 5.83 -2.97
N SER A 31 8.16 5.27 -3.75
CA SER A 31 7.96 4.12 -4.63
C SER A 31 7.48 2.86 -3.89
N ILE A 32 6.54 2.13 -4.49
CA ILE A 32 6.05 0.84 -3.99
C ILE A 32 7.07 -0.25 -4.34
N SER A 33 7.69 -0.88 -3.34
CA SER A 33 8.59 -2.02 -3.59
C SER A 33 7.80 -3.30 -3.92
N VAL A 34 8.47 -4.30 -4.51
CA VAL A 34 7.87 -5.63 -4.77
C VAL A 34 7.30 -6.26 -3.50
N ASP A 35 8.02 -6.23 -2.37
CA ASP A 35 7.51 -6.71 -1.06
C ASP A 35 6.24 -5.96 -0.64
N THR A 36 6.22 -4.63 -0.78
CA THR A 36 5.04 -3.82 -0.43
C THR A 36 3.86 -4.17 -1.34
N ALA A 37 4.10 -4.33 -2.65
CA ALA A 37 3.09 -4.74 -3.62
C ALA A 37 2.50 -6.13 -3.30
N MET A 38 3.33 -7.10 -2.90
CA MET A 38 2.85 -8.43 -2.48
C MET A 38 1.99 -8.37 -1.21
N ARG A 39 2.37 -7.55 -0.23
CA ARG A 39 1.58 -7.36 1.00
C ARG A 39 0.23 -6.72 0.70
N LEU A 40 0.23 -5.67 -0.11
CA LEU A 40 -0.99 -4.98 -0.54
C LEU A 40 -1.91 -5.90 -1.36
N ALA A 41 -1.33 -6.70 -2.26
CA ALA A 41 -2.05 -7.70 -3.04
C ALA A 41 -2.77 -8.72 -2.15
N ARG A 42 -2.07 -9.27 -1.16
CA ARG A 42 -2.67 -10.21 -0.19
C ARG A 42 -3.76 -9.55 0.67
N TYR A 43 -3.54 -8.32 1.09
CA TYR A 43 -4.49 -7.60 1.95
C TYR A 43 -5.79 -7.22 1.23
N PHE A 44 -5.68 -6.74 -0.02
CA PHE A 44 -6.83 -6.27 -0.79
C PHE A 44 -7.41 -7.32 -1.74
N GLY A 45 -6.85 -8.53 -1.78
CA GLY A 45 -7.28 -9.58 -2.72
C GLY A 45 -7.01 -9.22 -4.18
N THR A 46 -5.93 -8.48 -4.45
CA THR A 46 -5.53 -8.06 -5.80
C THR A 46 -4.20 -8.72 -6.21
N SER A 47 -3.63 -8.35 -7.36
CA SER A 47 -2.30 -8.84 -7.79
C SER A 47 -1.21 -7.79 -7.53
N ALA A 48 0.02 -8.26 -7.24
CA ALA A 48 1.16 -7.37 -7.02
C ALA A 48 1.48 -6.52 -8.26
N ALA A 49 1.21 -7.05 -9.46
CA ALA A 49 1.41 -6.33 -10.72
C ALA A 49 0.56 -5.06 -10.82
N VAL A 50 -0.65 -5.05 -10.26
CA VAL A 50 -1.50 -3.84 -10.21
C VAL A 50 -0.78 -2.71 -9.45
N TRP A 51 -0.18 -3.04 -8.31
CA TRP A 51 0.50 -2.05 -7.45
C TRP A 51 1.82 -1.56 -8.05
N LEU A 52 2.58 -2.44 -8.71
CA LEU A 52 3.83 -2.04 -9.38
C LEU A 52 3.55 -1.15 -10.60
N ARG A 53 2.46 -1.40 -11.34
CA ARG A 53 2.06 -0.56 -12.48
C ARG A 53 1.63 0.85 -12.05
N MET A 54 1.16 1.04 -10.82
CA MET A 54 0.83 2.38 -10.29
C MET A 54 2.06 3.28 -10.12
N GLN A 55 3.28 2.74 -10.18
CA GLN A 55 4.51 3.55 -10.17
C GLN A 55 4.87 4.16 -11.53
N VAL A 56 4.23 3.73 -12.62
CA VAL A 56 4.60 4.13 -13.99
C VAL A 56 3.92 5.45 -14.38
N HIS A 57 3.78 6.39 -13.43
CA HIS A 57 3.22 7.72 -13.68
C HIS A 57 3.96 8.79 -12.89
#